data_AF-A0A3B9R0U5-F1
#
_entry.id   AF-A0A3B9R0U5-F1
#
_cell.length_a   1.000
_cell.length_b   1.000
_cell.length_c   1.000
_cell.angle_alpha   90.00
_cell.angle_beta   90.00
_cell.angle_gamma   90.00
#
_symmetry.space_group_name_H-M   'P 1'
#
loop_
_entity.id
_entity.type
_entity.pdbx_description
1 polymer ?
#
loop_
_entity_poly.entity_id
_entity_poly.type
_entity_poly.pdbx_seq_one_letter_code
_entity_poly.pdbx_strand_id
1 'polypeptide(L)' 'MPTGAVEPMRGTILDADSFDRGDLDTTRLENAIDHWTHHRSTQSHEVAERIAGCEVVVTNKVVIDAA' A
#
# COMPACT_ATOMS: atom_id res chain seq x y z
N MET A 1 27.79 -18.40 -5.65
CA MET A 1 26.33 -18.22 -5.70
C MET A 1 26.05 -16.89 -5.00
N PRO A 2 25.50 -15.86 -5.66
CA PRO A 2 24.98 -14.73 -4.89
C PRO A 2 23.78 -15.26 -4.10
N THR A 3 23.86 -15.24 -2.78
CA THR A 3 22.70 -15.40 -1.91
C THR A 3 21.90 -14.12 -2.07
N GLY A 4 21.12 -14.03 -3.15
CA GLY A 4 20.21 -12.92 -3.35
C GLY A 4 19.10 -13.04 -2.32
N ALA A 5 19.26 -12.39 -1.17
CA ALA A 5 18.12 -12.13 -0.30
C ALA A 5 17.11 -11.38 -1.17
N VAL A 6 15.94 -11.98 -1.38
CA VAL A 6 14.81 -11.27 -1.98
C VAL A 6 14.50 -10.15 -0.99
N GLU A 7 14.71 -8.90 -1.38
CA GLU A 7 14.36 -7.77 -0.53
C GLU A 7 12.84 -7.84 -0.28
N PRO A 8 12.39 -7.72 0.99
CA PRO A 8 10.98 -7.84 1.30
C PRO A 8 10.22 -6.72 0.60
N MET A 9 9.21 -7.11 -0.17
CA MET A 9 8.39 -6.17 -0.93
C MET A 9 7.51 -5.37 0.05
N ARG A 10 7.39 -4.07 -0.19
CA ARG A 10 6.63 -3.13 0.64
C ARG A 10 5.43 -2.58 -0.14
N GLY A 11 4.28 -2.65 0.50
CA GLY A 11 3.00 -2.18 -0.01
C GLY A 11 2.41 -1.09 0.87
N THR A 12 1.71 -0.14 0.26
CA THR A 12 0.92 0.85 1.00
C THR A 12 -0.51 0.94 0.47
N ILE A 13 -1.47 1.07 1.38
CA ILE A 13 -2.89 1.30 1.07
C ILE A 13 -3.23 2.71 1.54
N LEU A 14 -3.65 3.59 0.62
CA LEU A 14 -3.82 5.01 0.92
C LEU A 14 -5.19 5.38 1.52
N ASP A 15 -6.22 4.55 1.34
CA ASP A 15 -7.59 4.82 1.76
C ASP A 15 -8.38 3.56 2.15
N ALA A 16 -7.84 2.81 3.11
CA ALA A 16 -8.39 1.54 3.60
C ALA A 16 -9.85 1.66 4.08
N ASP A 17 -10.23 2.75 4.77
CA ASP A 17 -11.59 2.95 5.29
C ASP A 17 -12.63 3.10 4.15
N SER A 18 -12.19 3.37 2.92
CA SER A 18 -13.10 3.59 1.80
C SER A 18 -13.68 2.30 1.21
N PHE A 19 -12.98 1.17 1.36
CA PHE A 19 -13.35 -0.08 0.68
C PHE A 19 -13.49 -1.29 1.60
N ASP A 20 -12.87 -1.32 2.79
CA ASP A 20 -13.06 -2.42 3.74
C ASP A 20 -13.79 -1.93 5.00
N ARG A 21 -15.01 -2.43 5.22
CA ARG A 21 -15.78 -2.20 6.46
C ARG A 21 -15.82 -3.43 7.36
N GLY A 22 -14.87 -4.35 7.18
CA GLY A 22 -14.83 -5.65 7.84
C GLY A 22 -15.73 -6.70 7.17
N ASP A 23 -16.16 -6.43 5.94
CA ASP A 23 -17.00 -7.29 5.12
C ASP A 23 -16.23 -7.97 3.97
N LEU A 24 -14.98 -7.55 3.72
CA LEU A 24 -14.12 -8.13 2.69
C LEU A 24 -13.11 -9.14 3.28
N ASP A 25 -12.87 -10.22 2.55
CA ASP A 25 -11.74 -11.11 2.81
C ASP A 25 -10.48 -10.55 2.13
N THR A 26 -9.67 -9.81 2.89
CA THR A 26 -8.39 -9.25 2.41
C THR A 26 -7.22 -10.22 2.57
N THR A 27 -7.43 -11.44 3.08
CA THR A 27 -6.35 -12.38 3.42
C THR A 27 -5.38 -12.61 2.27
N ARG A 28 -5.88 -12.71 1.03
CA ARG A 28 -5.01 -12.89 -0.15
C ARG A 28 -4.19 -11.64 -0.48
N LEU A 29 -4.74 -10.45 -0.25
CA LEU A 29 -4.03 -9.19 -0.45
C LEU A 29 -2.94 -9.04 0.61
N GLU A 30 -3.27 -9.28 1.88
CA GLU A 30 -2.31 -9.23 3.00
C GLU A 30 -1.13 -10.18 2.78
N ASN A 31 -1.37 -11.38 2.25
CA ASN A 31 -0.32 -12.37 1.99
C ASN A 31 0.43 -12.17 0.67
N ALA A 32 0.03 -11.21 -0.18
CA ALA A 32 0.69 -10.99 -1.47
C ALA A 32 2.01 -10.22 -1.36
N ILE A 33 2.21 -9.50 -0.25
CA ILE A 33 3.36 -8.62 -0.01
C ILE A 33 3.87 -8.85 1.42
N ASP A 34 5.19 -8.79 1.61
CA ASP A 34 5.81 -9.07 2.91
C ASP A 34 5.41 -8.05 3.98
N HIS A 35 5.30 -6.77 3.60
CA HIS A 35 5.01 -5.67 4.53
C HIS A 35 3.98 -4.70 3.95
N TRP A 36 2.84 -4.59 4.61
CA TRP A 36 1.81 -3.61 4.31
C TRP A 36 1.77 -2.45 5.31
N THR A 37 1.56 -1.24 4.80
CA THR A 37 1.18 -0.06 5.60
C THR A 37 -0.22 0.40 5.19
N HIS A 38 -1.12 0.51 6.16
CA HIS A 38 -2.51 0.86 5.92
C HIS A 38 -2.81 2.26 6.43
N HIS A 39 -3.24 3.13 5.52
CA HIS A 39 -3.72 4.45 5.85
C HIS A 39 -5.24 4.49 5.70
N ARG A 40 -5.94 4.95 6.75
CA ARG A 40 -7.40 5.12 6.71
C ARG A 40 -7.84 6.08 5.60
N SER A 41 -7.09 7.18 5.47
CA SER A 41 -7.26 8.20 4.44
C SER A 41 -5.95 8.94 4.23
N THR A 42 -5.70 9.42 3.01
CA THR A 42 -4.50 10.15 2.61
C THR A 42 -4.89 11.44 1.91
N GLN A 43 -4.35 12.56 2.37
CA GLN A 43 -4.47 13.84 1.67
C GLN A 43 -3.43 13.95 0.57
N SER A 44 -3.68 14.78 -0.45
CA SER A 44 -2.82 14.91 -1.63
C SER A 44 -1.35 15.20 -1.28
N HIS A 45 -1.11 16.04 -0.26
CA HIS A 45 0.24 16.41 0.15
C HIS A 45 0.99 15.28 0.89
N GLU A 46 0.30 14.25 1.35
CA GLU A 46 0.89 13.12 2.09
C GLU A 46 1.24 11.95 1.15
N VAL A 47 0.73 11.94 -0.08
CA VAL A 47 0.87 10.83 -1.03
C VAL A 47 2.34 10.53 -1.31
N ALA A 48 3.13 11.55 -1.65
CA ALA A 48 4.54 11.37 -2.02
C ALA A 48 5.37 10.72 -0.90
N GLU A 49 5.12 11.11 0.35
CA GLU A 49 5.79 10.53 1.52
C GLU A 49 5.36 9.08 1.75
N ARG A 50 4.04 8.80 1.65
CA ARG A 50 3.48 7.48 1.97
C ARG A 50 3.75 6.41 0.93
N ILE A 51 4.02 6.78 -0.32
CA ILE A 51 4.42 5.84 -1.39
C ILE A 51 5.94 5.69 -1.50
N ALA A 52 6.72 6.53 -0.81
CA ALA A 52 8.18 6.49 -0.92
C ALA A 52 8.73 5.16 -0.43
N GLY A 53 9.53 4.50 -1.28
CA GLY A 53 10.14 3.20 -0.95
C GLY A 53 9.15 2.03 -0.90
N CYS A 54 7.93 2.20 -1.40
CA CYS A 54 6.98 1.11 -1.62
C CYS A 54 7.02 0.69 -3.10
N GLU A 55 7.05 -0.61 -3.35
CA GLU A 55 6.95 -1.18 -4.70
C GLU A 55 5.50 -1.28 -5.17
N VAL A 56 4.55 -1.36 -4.23
CA VAL A 56 3.11 -1.49 -4.53
C VAL A 56 2.30 -0.43 -3.79
N VAL A 57 1.39 0.21 -4.52
CA VAL A 57 0.45 1.19 -3.98
C VAL A 57 -0.96 0.76 -4.34
N VAL A 58 -1.84 0.72 -3.34
CA VAL A 58 -3.29 0.47 -3.50
C VAL A 58 -4.04 1.75 -3.11
N THR A 59 -4.91 2.20 -4.00
CA THR A 59 -5.78 3.37 -3.78
C THR A 59 -7.13 3.15 -4.46
N ASN A 60 -8.21 3.60 -3.83
CA ASN A 60 -9.55 3.61 -4.42
C ASN A 60 -9.99 5.00 -4.86
N LYS A 61 -9.70 6.04 -4.06
CA LYS A 61 -10.19 7.42 -4.19
C LYS A 61 -9.10 8.48 -4.02
N VAL A 62 -7.94 8.13 -3.47
CA VAL A 62 -6.82 9.08 -3.35
C VAL A 62 -6.26 9.31 -4.74
N VAL A 63 -6.31 10.56 -5.18
CA VAL A 63 -5.75 10.99 -6.47
C VAL A 63 -4.23 10.87 -6.41
N ILE A 64 -3.65 10.18 -7.39
CA ILE A 64 -2.21 10.16 -7.63
C ILE A 64 -1.99 10.96 -8.91
N ASP A 65 -1.38 12.13 -8.77
CA ASP A 65 -1.00 13.00 -9.87
C ASP A 65 0.52 13.13 -9.96
N ALA A 66 0.97 13.66 -11.10
CA ALA A 66 2.31 14.20 -11.18
C ALA A 66 2.27 15.60 -10.54
N ALA A 67 3.14 15.83 -9.56
CA ALA A 67 3.35 17.16 -8.98
C ALA A 67 3.78 18.19 -10.03
#